data_AF-X8AEP3-F1
#
_entry.id   AF-X8AEP3-F1
#
_cell.length_a   1.000
_cell.length_b   1.000
_cell.length_c   1.000
_cell.angle_alpha   90.00
_cell.angle_beta   90.00
_cell.angle_gamma   90.00
#
_symmetry.space_group_name_H-M   'P 1'
#
loop_
_entity.id
_entity.type
_entity.pdbx_description
1 polymer ?
#
loop_
_entity_poly.entity_id
_entity_poly.type
_entity_poly.pdbx_seq_one_letter_code
_entity_poly.pdbx_strand_id
1 'polypeptide(L)'
;MRSLLNKVFTPRAIQSQRQMVTEKIDKYLGAVDPDRFDVVQDFSGPFPVEVITTMLGVPEEHAQQIRHWIDESLTREPGRSKSGSRVCRPISTPRCCTTIW
;
A
#
# COMPACT_ATOMS: atom_id res chain seq x y z
N MET A 1 18.18 3.16 10.96
CA MET A 1 16.79 3.37 10.50
C MET A 1 15.90 2.13 10.66
N ARG A 2 16.23 0.98 10.06
CA ARG A 2 15.36 -0.22 10.04
C ARG A 2 14.91 -0.72 11.43
N SER A 3 15.79 -0.67 12.43
CA SER A 3 15.49 -1.11 13.80
C SER A 3 14.42 -0.27 14.50
N LEU A 4 14.26 1.01 14.13
CA LEU A 4 13.21 1.87 14.66
C LEU A 4 11.86 1.51 14.04
N LEU A 5 11.82 1.39 12.71
CA LEU A 5 10.62 1.04 11.94
C LEU A 5 10.04 -0.32 12.36
N ASN A 6 10.89 -1.31 12.60
CA ASN A 6 10.44 -2.64 13.02
C ASN A 6 9.67 -2.64 14.36
N LYS A 7 9.89 -1.64 15.23
CA LYS A 7 9.14 -1.52 16.49
C LYS A 7 7.74 -0.94 16.27
N VAL A 8 7.58 -0.10 15.24
CA VAL A 8 6.33 0.58 14.91
C VAL A 8 5.45 -0.27 13.98
N PHE A 9 6.04 -1.12 13.15
CA PHE A 9 5.35 -2.04 12.24
C PHE A 9 5.32 -3.49 12.78
N THR A 10 5.10 -3.65 14.09
CA THR A 10 4.88 -4.98 14.68
C THR A 10 3.46 -5.48 14.36
N PRO A 11 3.22 -6.81 14.33
CA PRO A 11 1.86 -7.33 14.10
C PRO A 11 0.82 -6.73 15.05
N ARG A 12 1.18 -6.52 16.32
CA ARG A 12 0.29 -5.89 17.31
C ARG A 12 0.00 -4.43 16.99
N ALA A 13 1.01 -3.64 16.61
CA ALA A 13 0.85 -2.24 16.25
C ALA A 13 0.06 -2.06 14.94
N ILE A 14 0.20 -2.99 13.98
CA ILE A 14 -0.63 -3.00 12.77
C ILE A 14 -2.08 -3.36 13.09
N GLN A 15 -2.31 -4.36 13.95
CA GLN A 15 -3.67 -4.73 14.33
C GLN A 15 -4.42 -3.60 15.02
N SER A 16 -3.75 -2.77 15.82
CA SER A 16 -4.40 -1.59 16.43
C SER A 16 -4.82 -0.52 15.42
N GLN A 17 -4.31 -0.56 14.19
CA GLN A 17 -4.75 0.35 13.11
C GLN A 17 -6.04 -0.11 12.43
N ARG A 18 -6.55 -1.32 12.72
CA ARG A 18 -7.70 -1.91 12.02
C ARG A 18 -8.88 -0.95 11.93
N GLN A 19 -9.27 -0.33 13.05
CA GLN A 19 -10.41 0.58 13.07
C GLN A 19 -10.20 1.78 12.15
N MET A 20 -9.07 2.50 12.30
CA MET A 20 -8.74 3.65 11.45
C MET A 20 -8.72 3.27 9.98
N VAL A 21 -8.12 2.12 9.63
CA VAL A 21 -8.08 1.63 8.26
C VAL A 21 -9.49 1.34 7.73
N THR A 22 -10.36 0.69 8.52
CA THR A 22 -11.76 0.45 8.14
C THR A 22 -12.51 1.76 7.93
N GLU A 23 -12.35 2.75 8.81
CA GLU A 23 -12.96 4.08 8.65
C GLU A 23 -12.53 4.77 7.35
N LYS A 24 -11.25 4.64 6.96
CA LYS A 24 -10.77 5.16 5.67
C LYS A 24 -11.35 4.37 4.49
N ILE A 25 -11.47 3.04 4.60
CA ILE A 25 -12.12 2.23 3.55
C ILE A 25 -13.56 2.68 3.36
N ASP A 26 -14.32 2.80 4.45
CA ASP A 26 -15.71 3.21 4.44
C ASP A 26 -15.88 4.63 3.89
N LYS A 27 -14.96 5.55 4.21
CA LYS A 27 -14.94 6.91 3.64
C LYS A 27 -14.85 6.89 2.11
N TYR A 28 -13.89 6.15 1.54
CA TYR A 28 -13.70 6.14 0.09
C TYR A 28 -14.77 5.34 -0.63
N LEU A 29 -15.12 4.14 -0.14
CA LEU A 29 -16.15 3.31 -0.76
C LEU A 29 -17.57 3.87 -0.56
N GLY A 30 -17.80 4.63 0.51
CA GLY A 30 -19.08 5.31 0.74
C GLY A 30 -19.29 6.56 -0.12
N ALA A 31 -18.23 7.09 -0.75
CA ALA A 31 -18.30 8.28 -1.60
C ALA A 31 -18.49 7.96 -3.09
N VAL A 32 -18.28 6.72 -3.51
CA VAL A 32 -18.37 6.30 -4.91
C VAL A 32 -19.76 5.77 -5.27
N ASP A 33 -20.09 5.82 -6.57
CA ASP A 33 -21.25 5.10 -7.11
C ASP A 33 -20.93 3.58 -7.13
N PRO A 34 -21.69 2.75 -6.40
CA PRO A 34 -21.43 1.31 -6.34
C PRO A 34 -21.56 0.61 -7.70
N ASP A 35 -22.33 1.16 -8.64
CA ASP A 35 -22.54 0.54 -9.95
C ASP A 35 -21.46 0.92 -10.96
N ARG A 36 -20.79 2.07 -10.77
CA ARG A 36 -19.78 2.61 -11.70
C ARG A 36 -18.76 3.51 -11.02
N PHE A 37 -17.59 2.96 -10.72
CA PHE A 37 -16.42 3.74 -10.29
C PHE A 37 -15.10 3.10 -10.74
N ASP A 38 -14.03 3.88 -10.74
CA ASP A 38 -12.67 3.43 -11.01
C ASP A 38 -11.99 3.05 -9.68
N VAL A 39 -11.81 1.74 -9.45
CA VAL A 39 -11.19 1.21 -8.22
C VAL A 39 -9.77 1.76 -7.99
N VAL A 40 -9.05 2.16 -9.04
CA VAL A 40 -7.72 2.74 -8.92
C VAL A 40 -7.79 4.21 -8.56
N GLN A 41 -8.48 5.01 -9.36
CA GLN A 41 -8.52 6.47 -9.15
C GLN A 41 -9.32 6.84 -7.90
N ASP A 42 -10.43 6.16 -7.66
CA ASP A 42 -11.40 6.58 -6.64
C ASP A 42 -11.17 5.90 -5.27
N PHE A 43 -10.39 4.82 -5.23
CA PHE A 43 -10.14 4.07 -3.99
C PHE A 43 -8.65 3.78 -3.75
N SER A 44 -8.04 2.88 -4.50
CA SER A 44 -6.73 2.32 -4.15
C SER A 44 -5.54 3.27 -4.38
N GLY A 45 -5.70 4.31 -5.19
CA GLY A 45 -4.73 5.40 -5.31
C GLY A 45 -4.70 6.29 -4.06
N PRO A 46 -5.83 6.91 -3.66
CA PRO A 46 -5.84 7.82 -2.51
C PRO A 46 -5.80 7.13 -1.14
N PHE A 47 -6.40 5.96 -0.97
CA PHE A 47 -6.53 5.28 0.32
C PHE A 47 -5.20 4.99 1.04
N PRO A 48 -4.18 4.36 0.42
CA PRO A 48 -2.94 4.01 1.12
C PRO A 48 -2.14 5.22 1.58
N VAL A 49 -2.19 6.31 0.80
CA VAL A 49 -1.52 7.57 1.15
C VAL A 49 -2.18 8.19 2.37
N GLU A 50 -3.51 8.17 2.46
CA GLU A 50 -4.23 8.67 3.63
C GLU A 50 -3.95 7.84 4.89
N VAL A 51 -3.86 6.51 4.76
CA VAL A 51 -3.52 5.62 5.88
C VAL A 51 -2.15 5.98 6.47
N ILE A 52 -1.10 6.07 5.63
CA ILE A 52 0.26 6.33 6.14
C ILE A 52 0.41 7.76 6.66
N THR A 53 -0.21 8.74 6.02
CA THR A 53 -0.16 10.15 6.48
C THR A 53 -0.89 10.31 7.81
N THR A 54 -2.02 9.63 8.01
CA THR A 54 -2.71 9.55 9.31
C THR A 54 -1.82 8.93 10.39
N MET A 55 -1.13 7.81 10.09
CA MET A 55 -0.19 7.18 11.03
C MET A 55 0.97 8.10 11.42
N LEU A 56 1.39 8.99 10.52
CA LEU A 56 2.45 9.97 10.74
C LEU A 56 1.96 11.27 11.41
N GLY A 57 0.67 11.42 11.66
CA GLY A 57 0.08 12.61 12.26
C GLY A 57 0.03 13.81 11.31
N VAL A 58 0.04 13.57 10.00
CA VAL A 58 -0.07 14.62 8.98
C VAL A 58 -1.54 15.07 8.89
N PRO A 59 -1.80 16.38 8.85
CA PRO A 59 -3.15 16.92 8.60
C PRO A 59 -3.76 16.40 7.30
N GLU A 60 -5.05 16.12 7.31
CA GLU A 60 -5.77 15.47 6.21
C GLU A 60 -5.72 16.29 4.91
N GLU A 61 -5.70 17.62 5.02
CA GLU A 61 -5.59 18.54 3.89
C GLU A 61 -4.31 18.34 3.06
N HIS A 62 -3.27 17.75 3.65
CA HIS A 62 -2.00 17.50 2.97
C HIS A 62 -1.91 16.11 2.33
N ALA A 63 -2.80 15.18 2.67
CA ALA A 63 -2.71 13.80 2.20
C ALA A 63 -2.79 13.69 0.66
N GLN A 64 -3.67 14.47 0.02
CA GLN A 64 -3.81 14.46 -1.44
C GLN A 64 -2.61 15.11 -2.13
N GLN A 65 -2.06 16.19 -1.57
CA GLN A 65 -0.85 16.81 -2.11
C GLN A 65 0.35 15.84 -2.07
N ILE A 66 0.48 15.09 -0.97
CA ILE A 66 1.50 14.06 -0.81
C ILE A 66 1.30 12.93 -1.83
N ARG A 67 0.05 12.52 -2.10
CA ARG A 67 -0.26 11.53 -3.14
C ARG A 67 0.27 11.97 -4.49
N HIS A 68 -0.04 13.20 -4.91
CA HIS A 68 0.40 13.73 -6.19
C HIS A 68 1.93 13.71 -6.33
N TRP A 69 2.66 14.13 -5.28
CA TRP A 69 4.13 14.07 -5.29
C TRP A 69 4.67 12.64 -5.38
N ILE A 70 4.04 11.68 -4.70
CA ILE A 70 4.44 10.27 -4.77
C ILE A 70 4.19 9.72 -6.18
N ASP A 71 3.01 9.97 -6.75
CA ASP A 71 2.64 9.50 -8.08
C ASP A 71 3.60 10.04 -9.15
N GLU A 72 3.94 11.33 -9.09
CA GLU A 72 4.96 11.94 -9.96
C GLU A 72 6.32 11.26 -9.80
N SER A 73 6.77 11.03 -8.56
CA SER A 73 8.07 10.39 -8.28
C SER A 73 8.17 8.94 -8.76
N LEU A 74 7.03 8.25 -8.89
CA LEU A 74 6.94 6.86 -9.32
C LEU A 74 6.78 6.70 -10.84
N THR A 75 6.61 7.80 -11.57
CA THR A 75 6.56 7.81 -13.03
C THR A 75 7.85 7.21 -13.58
N ARG A 76 7.71 6.21 -14.44
CA ARG A 76 8.83 5.50 -15.05
C ARG A 76 8.72 5.61 -16.56
N GLU A 77 9.84 5.93 -17.20
CA GLU A 77 9.98 5.85 -18.65
C GLU A 77 9.69 4.42 -19.13
N PRO A 78 8.80 4.24 -20.12
CA PRO A 78 8.53 2.94 -20.72
C PRO A 78 9.85 2.28 -21.19
N GLY A 79 10.12 1.06 -20.71
CA GLY A 79 11.32 0.29 -21.09
C GLY A 79 12.54 0.44 -20.17
N ARG A 80 12.50 1.30 -19.13
CA ARG A 80 13.60 1.45 -18.15
C ARG A 80 13.30 0.80 -16.79
N SER A 81 12.72 -0.40 -16.78
CA SER A 81 12.70 -1.20 -15.55
C SER A 81 14.05 -1.88 -15.37
N LYS A 82 14.89 -1.35 -14.46
CA LYS A 82 16.03 -2.11 -13.92
C LYS A 82 15.43 -3.31 -13.15
N SER A 83 15.25 -4.43 -13.83
CA SER A 83 15.00 -5.71 -13.20
C SER A 83 16.21 -5.99 -12.31
N GLY A 84 16.03 -5.84 -11.01
CA GLY A 84 16.94 -6.47 -10.06
C GLY A 84 16.95 -7.95 -10.40
N SER A 85 18.08 -8.43 -10.92
CA SER A 85 18.33 -9.81 -11.27
C SER A 85 18.27 -10.67 -10.01
N ARG A 86 17.07 -11.05 -9.58
CA ARG A 86 16.90 -12.33 -8.92
C ARG A 86 17.04 -13.38 -10.01
N VAL A 87 18.27 -13.86 -10.16
CA VAL A 87 18.53 -15.19 -10.71
C VAL A 87 17.55 -16.13 -10.01
N CYS A 88 16.55 -16.63 -10.74
CA CYS A 88 15.82 -17.82 -10.34
C CYS A 88 16.86 -18.93 -10.18
N ARG A 89 17.31 -19.20 -8.96
CA ARG A 89 18.07 -20.43 -8.70
C ARG A 89 17.08 -21.56 -8.95
N PRO A 90 17.42 -22.55 -9.79
CA PRO A 90 16.60 -23.75 -9.90
C PRO A 90 16.54 -24.38 -8.50
N ILE A 91 15.33 -24.47 -7.95
CA ILE A 91 15.05 -25.19 -6.71
C ILE A 91 15.24 -26.67 -7.05
N SER A 92 16.45 -27.18 -6.83
CA SER A 92 16.74 -28.61 -6.90
C SER A 92 16.25 -29.28 -5.62
N THR A 93 14.94 -29.28 -5.36
CA THR A 93 14.34 -30.21 -4.40
C THR A 93 12.88 -30.45 -4.79
N PRO A 94 12.49 -31.71 -5.07
CA PRO A 94 11.10 -32.07 -5.28
C PRO A 94 10.50 -32.37 -3.91
N ARG A 95 9.91 -31.38 -3.24
CA ARG A 95 9.03 -31.68 -2.10
C ARG A 95 8.06 -30.55 -1.82
N CYS A 96 6.78 -30.92 -1.95
CA CYS A 96 5.59 -30.27 -1.41
C CYS A 96 5.07 -29.03 -2.13
N CYS A 97 4.47 -29.27 -3.30
CA CYS A 97 3.08 -28.86 -3.50
C CYS A 97 2.21 -29.41 -2.35
N THR A 98 1.96 -28.65 -1.30
CA THR A 98 0.72 -28.80 -0.51
C THR A 98 0.45 -27.49 0.24
N THR A 99 -0.62 -26.83 -0.16
CA THR A 99 -1.56 -26.04 0.65
C THR A 99 -0.96 -25.18 1.76
N ILE A 100 -1.03 -23.86 1.60
CA ILE A 100 -1.57 -22.94 2.60
C ILE A 100 -2.05 -21.72 1.80
N TRP A 101 -3.37 -21.60 1.72
CA TRP A 101 -4.05 -20.32 1.54
C TRP A 101 -3.70 -19.39 2.70
#